data_AF-A0A813EV80-F1
#
_entry.id   AF-A0A813EV80-F1
#
_cell.length_a   1.000
_cell.length_b   1.000
_cell.length_c   1.000
_cell.angle_alpha   90.00
_cell.angle_beta   90.00
_cell.angle_gamma   90.00
#
_symmetry.space_group_name_H-M   'P 1'
#
loop_
_entity.id
_entity.type
_entity.pdbx_description
1 polymer ?
#
loop_
_entity_poly.entity_id
_entity_poly.type
_entity_poly.pdbx_seq_one_letter_code
_entity_poly.pdbx_strand_id
1 'polypeptide(L)'
;VRTGMVERFGWDGFKIIDEDFHVGSDGHPFPFKHSTELYPEWNLAALTHVPAAITAEVQAALLRMDASHPAAKAGLYAGWRTTLSYMELRNMQEEVGFISQNSSTHRVQCIRSSNFYAHIVCP
;
A
#
# COMPACT_ATOMS: atom_id res chain seq x y z
N VAL A 1 0.99 -7.78 -2.62
CA VAL A 1 1.12 -7.52 -4.05
C VAL A 1 -0.14 -6.77 -4.41
N ARG A 2 -0.04 -5.65 -5.15
CA ARG A 2 -1.20 -4.98 -5.74
C ARG A 2 -2.09 -6.03 -6.40
N THR A 3 -3.39 -6.00 -6.15
CA THR A 3 -4.38 -7.03 -6.53
C THR A 3 -5.32 -6.54 -7.61
N GLY A 4 -5.17 -5.28 -8.04
CA GLY A 4 -6.00 -4.69 -9.07
C GLY A 4 -7.32 -4.15 -8.55
N MET A 5 -7.46 -3.92 -7.23
CA MET A 5 -8.76 -3.58 -6.64
C MET A 5 -9.31 -2.28 -7.25
N VAL A 6 -8.46 -1.25 -7.39
CA VAL A 6 -8.83 0.04 -8.01
C VAL A 6 -9.11 -0.12 -9.51
N GLU A 7 -8.31 -0.92 -10.20
CA GLU A 7 -8.36 -1.13 -11.64
C GLU A 7 -9.60 -1.91 -12.08
N ARG A 8 -10.09 -2.81 -11.23
CA ARG A 8 -11.33 -3.59 -11.46
C ARG A 8 -12.60 -2.77 -11.30
N PHE A 9 -12.48 -1.59 -10.71
CA PHE A 9 -13.63 -0.84 -10.22
C PHE A 9 -14.36 -0.08 -11.35
N GLY A 10 -13.87 -0.17 -12.60
CA GLY A 10 -14.63 0.14 -13.82
C GLY A 10 -15.13 1.59 -13.92
N TRP A 11 -14.30 2.57 -13.54
CA TRP A 11 -14.69 3.97 -13.47
C TRP A 11 -14.73 4.59 -14.86
N ASP A 12 -15.93 4.90 -15.36
CA ASP A 12 -16.11 5.67 -16.58
C ASP A 12 -15.37 7.02 -16.46
N GLY A 13 -14.35 7.21 -17.29
CA GLY A 13 -13.51 8.41 -17.32
C GLY A 13 -12.10 8.26 -16.74
N PHE A 14 -11.75 7.13 -16.13
CA PHE A 14 -10.37 6.89 -15.68
C PHE A 14 -9.48 6.45 -16.85
N LYS A 15 -8.45 7.26 -17.16
CA LYS A 15 -7.44 6.93 -18.17
C LYS A 15 -6.08 6.80 -17.49
N ILE A 16 -5.39 5.70 -17.78
CA ILE A 16 -4.01 5.48 -17.36
C ILE A 16 -3.11 6.17 -18.39
N ILE A 17 -2.29 7.10 -17.90
CA ILE A 17 -1.25 7.78 -18.68
C ILE A 17 0.05 7.01 -18.51
N ASP A 18 0.89 6.98 -19.54
CA ASP A 18 2.23 6.37 -19.49
C ASP A 18 2.23 4.95 -18.88
N GLU A 19 1.65 4.00 -19.64
CA GLU A 19 1.48 2.62 -19.21
C GLU A 19 2.83 1.96 -18.95
N ASP A 20 3.02 1.50 -17.73
CA ASP A 20 4.22 0.83 -17.26
C ASP A 20 4.00 -0.69 -17.21
N PHE A 21 5.06 -1.46 -17.43
CA PHE A 21 5.04 -2.92 -17.37
C PHE A 21 5.86 -3.38 -16.18
N HIS A 22 5.18 -3.84 -15.13
CA HIS A 22 5.85 -4.45 -13.98
C HIS A 22 5.59 -5.94 -13.86
N VAL A 23 6.64 -6.65 -13.47
CA VAL A 23 6.57 -8.05 -13.04
C VAL A 23 6.37 -8.07 -11.53
N GLY A 24 5.34 -8.78 -11.07
CA GLY A 24 5.05 -8.98 -9.66
C GLY A 24 6.17 -9.73 -8.94
N SER A 25 6.14 -9.69 -7.61
CA SER A 25 7.11 -10.41 -6.77
C SER A 25 7.10 -11.95 -6.94
N ASP A 26 6.07 -12.48 -7.60
CA ASP A 26 5.91 -13.89 -7.95
C ASP A 26 6.51 -14.23 -9.34
N GLY A 27 7.14 -13.27 -10.01
CA GLY A 27 7.74 -13.45 -11.33
C GLY A 27 6.73 -13.42 -12.48
N HIS A 28 5.46 -13.16 -12.20
CA HIS A 28 4.43 -13.04 -13.22
C HIS A 28 4.14 -11.58 -13.54
N PRO A 29 3.88 -11.23 -14.82
CA PRO A 29 3.44 -9.88 -15.18
C PRO A 29 2.20 -9.47 -14.39
N PHE A 30 2.20 -8.25 -13.86
CA PHE A 30 1.01 -7.72 -13.21
C PHE A 30 -0.10 -7.54 -14.26
N PRO A 31 -1.30 -8.10 -14.04
CA PRO A 31 -2.27 -8.29 -15.12
C PRO A 31 -3.12 -7.04 -15.44
N PHE A 32 -2.92 -5.93 -14.72
CA PHE A 32 -3.68 -4.70 -14.93
C PHE A 32 -2.75 -3.60 -15.43
N LYS A 33 -3.31 -2.67 -16.20
CA LYS A 33 -2.59 -1.45 -16.60
C LYS A 33 -2.31 -0.60 -15.37
N HIS A 34 -1.13 0.02 -15.33
CA HIS A 34 -0.74 0.97 -14.27
C HIS A 34 0.25 1.99 -14.83
N SER A 35 0.43 3.10 -14.12
CA SER A 35 1.36 4.19 -14.46
C SER A 35 2.40 4.44 -13.36
N THR A 36 2.44 3.55 -12.38
CA THR A 36 3.28 3.66 -11.18
C THR A 36 3.85 2.30 -10.82
N GLU A 37 4.94 2.26 -10.08
CA GLU A 37 5.48 1.02 -9.52
C GLU A 37 4.45 0.25 -8.67
N LEU A 38 4.72 -1.03 -8.43
CA LEU A 38 3.84 -1.91 -7.65
C LEU A 38 4.11 -1.80 -6.16
N TYR A 39 3.25 -1.04 -5.48
CA TYR A 39 3.23 -0.98 -4.03
C TYR A 39 2.39 -2.11 -3.41
N PRO A 40 2.66 -2.50 -2.15
CA PRO A 40 1.78 -3.39 -1.42
C PRO A 40 0.36 -2.82 -1.25
N GLU A 41 -0.60 -3.71 -0.98
CA GLU A 41 -1.99 -3.35 -0.72
C GLU A 41 -2.20 -2.72 0.66
N TRP A 42 -3.44 -2.40 1.03
CA TRP A 42 -3.76 -1.87 2.35
C TRP A 42 -3.39 -2.85 3.46
N ASN A 43 -2.63 -2.37 4.44
CA ASN A 43 -2.27 -3.13 5.64
C ASN A 43 -3.34 -3.00 6.73
N LEU A 44 -3.43 -4.03 7.56
CA LEU A 44 -4.07 -3.96 8.86
C LEU A 44 -2.99 -4.04 9.94
N ALA A 45 -3.01 -3.11 10.90
CA ALA A 45 -2.05 -3.04 11.99
C ALA A 45 -2.77 -2.94 13.34
N ALA A 46 -2.20 -3.58 14.36
CA ALA A 46 -2.65 -3.43 15.73
C ALA A 46 -2.07 -2.16 16.36
N LEU A 47 -2.85 -1.51 17.22
CA LEU A 47 -2.36 -0.40 18.03
C LEU A 47 -1.46 -0.92 19.16
N THR A 48 -0.52 -0.09 19.61
CA THR A 48 0.51 -0.48 20.59
C THR A 48 -0.03 -0.93 21.95
N HIS A 49 -1.24 -0.51 22.32
CA HIS A 49 -1.89 -0.88 23.56
C HIS A 49 -2.72 -2.17 23.47
N VAL A 50 -2.86 -2.76 22.27
CA VAL A 50 -3.61 -4.01 22.09
C VAL A 50 -2.74 -5.18 22.56
N PRO A 51 -3.25 -6.07 23.44
CA PRO A 51 -2.48 -7.21 23.91
C PRO A 51 -2.02 -8.14 22.78
N ALA A 52 -0.79 -8.65 22.88
CA ALA A 52 -0.19 -9.49 21.84
C ALA A 52 -0.99 -10.77 21.55
N ALA A 53 -1.64 -11.37 22.56
CA ALA A 53 -2.50 -12.53 22.39
C ALA A 53 -3.69 -12.24 21.46
N ILE A 54 -4.35 -11.09 21.63
CA ILE A 54 -5.46 -10.66 20.78
C ILE A 54 -4.99 -10.40 19.36
N THR A 55 -3.85 -9.71 19.20
CA THR A 55 -3.26 -9.46 17.88
C THR A 55 -2.96 -10.76 17.14
N ALA A 56 -2.40 -11.76 17.83
CA ALA A 56 -2.09 -13.06 17.25
C ALA A 56 -3.36 -13.84 16.83
N GLU A 57 -4.40 -13.83 17.66
CA GLU A 57 -5.68 -14.48 17.34
C GLU A 57 -6.37 -13.85 16.13
N VAL A 58 -6.43 -12.51 16.09
CA VAL A 58 -7.02 -11.77 14.96
C VAL A 58 -6.21 -12.01 13.68
N GLN A 59 -4.88 -11.95 13.75
CA GLN A 59 -4.02 -12.25 12.61
C GLN A 59 -4.26 -13.68 12.09
N ALA A 60 -4.32 -14.67 12.98
CA ALA A 60 -4.58 -16.05 12.59
C ALA A 60 -5.98 -16.23 11.96
N ALA A 61 -7.00 -15.52 12.47
CA ALA A 61 -8.34 -15.55 11.89
C ALA A 61 -8.36 -14.95 10.47
N LEU A 62 -7.68 -13.83 10.25
CA LEU A 62 -7.58 -13.20 8.94
C LEU A 62 -6.86 -14.10 7.93
N LEU A 63 -5.72 -14.69 8.31
CA LEU A 63 -4.94 -15.58 7.44
C LEU A 63 -5.68 -16.87 7.06
N ARG A 64 -6.64 -17.32 7.88
CA ARG A 64 -7.50 -18.47 7.56
C ARG A 64 -8.66 -18.13 6.63
N MET A 65 -8.93 -16.85 6.39
CA MET A 65 -10.04 -16.41 5.55
C MET A 65 -9.68 -16.56 4.07
N ASP A 66 -10.35 -17.48 3.39
CA ASP A 66 -10.25 -17.64 1.93
C ASP A 66 -11.27 -16.78 1.17
N ALA A 67 -11.14 -16.76 -0.16
CA ALA A 67 -11.99 -15.98 -1.07
C ALA A 67 -13.48 -16.37 -1.05
N SER A 68 -13.82 -17.57 -0.55
CA SER A 68 -15.19 -18.05 -0.47
C SER A 68 -15.93 -17.55 0.80
N HIS A 69 -15.18 -17.08 1.79
CA HIS A 69 -15.71 -16.61 3.07
C HIS A 69 -16.69 -15.44 2.89
N PRO A 70 -17.82 -15.37 3.62
CA PRO A 70 -18.81 -14.31 3.45
C PRO A 70 -18.25 -12.89 3.57
N ALA A 71 -17.33 -12.67 4.53
CA ALA A 71 -16.66 -11.38 4.69
C ALA A 71 -15.75 -11.02 3.51
N ALA A 72 -15.06 -12.00 2.92
CA ALA A 72 -14.21 -11.79 1.74
C ALA A 72 -15.03 -11.42 0.50
N LYS A 73 -16.18 -12.10 0.32
CA LYS A 73 -17.15 -11.75 -0.74
C LYS A 73 -17.75 -10.37 -0.55
N ALA A 74 -18.18 -10.03 0.68
CA ALA A 74 -18.74 -8.72 0.98
C ALA A 74 -17.72 -7.58 0.83
N GLY A 75 -16.46 -7.84 1.18
CA GLY A 75 -15.36 -6.89 1.04
C GLY A 75 -14.66 -6.88 -0.31
N LEU A 76 -15.08 -7.73 -1.25
CA LEU A 76 -14.51 -7.84 -2.60
C LEU A 76 -12.98 -8.10 -2.62
N TYR A 77 -12.46 -8.86 -1.66
CA TYR A 77 -11.05 -9.23 -1.58
C TYR A 77 -10.84 -10.75 -1.59
N ALA A 78 -9.66 -11.20 -2.01
CA ALA A 78 -9.36 -12.62 -2.17
C ALA A 78 -8.93 -13.33 -0.86
N GLY A 79 -8.46 -12.58 0.13
CA GLY A 79 -8.04 -13.08 1.43
C GLY A 79 -6.98 -12.19 2.05
N TRP A 80 -6.40 -12.65 3.15
CA TRP A 80 -5.32 -11.96 3.85
C TRP A 80 -4.01 -12.74 3.78
N ARG A 81 -2.90 -12.02 3.78
CA ARG A 81 -1.55 -12.58 3.82
C ARG A 81 -0.67 -11.79 4.78
N THR A 82 0.50 -12.34 5.09
CA THR A 82 1.54 -11.57 5.78
C THR A 82 1.93 -10.34 4.99
N THR A 83 2.21 -9.26 5.70
CA THR A 83 2.56 -7.96 5.13
C THR A 83 3.80 -8.06 4.27
N LEU A 84 3.76 -7.46 3.08
CA LEU A 84 4.98 -7.24 2.29
C LEU A 84 5.80 -6.08 2.87
N SER A 85 7.03 -5.94 2.38
CA SER A 85 7.84 -4.75 2.65
C SER A 85 7.17 -3.51 2.09
N TYR A 86 7.06 -2.46 2.91
CA TYR A 86 6.61 -1.12 2.51
C TYR A 86 7.79 -0.16 2.31
N MET A 87 9.02 -0.69 2.13
CA MET A 87 10.20 0.16 1.95
C MET A 87 10.14 0.98 0.67
N GLU A 88 9.66 0.43 -0.44
CA GLU A 88 9.51 1.23 -1.67
C GLU A 88 8.52 2.38 -1.50
N LEU A 89 7.41 2.16 -0.79
CA LEU A 89 6.48 3.24 -0.45
C LEU A 89 7.18 4.33 0.37
N ARG A 90 8.02 3.93 1.33
CA ARG A 90 8.78 4.85 2.16
C ARG A 90 9.85 5.60 1.35
N ASN A 91 10.54 4.92 0.45
CA ASN A 91 11.55 5.53 -0.44
C ASN A 91 10.90 6.60 -1.33
N MET A 92 9.75 6.27 -1.94
CA MET A 92 8.97 7.23 -2.71
C MET A 92 8.56 8.42 -1.84
N GLN A 93 8.04 8.19 -0.63
CA GLN A 93 7.69 9.28 0.30
C GLN A 93 8.88 10.17 0.67
N GLU A 94 10.09 9.62 0.76
CA GLU A 94 11.33 10.40 0.96
C GLU A 94 11.68 11.22 -0.28
N GLU A 95 11.64 10.60 -1.46
CA GLU A 95 11.97 11.23 -2.74
C GLU A 95 11.06 12.41 -3.07
N VAL A 96 9.74 12.24 -2.89
CA VAL A 96 8.76 13.32 -3.11
C VAL A 96 8.66 14.30 -1.94
N GLY A 97 9.52 14.16 -0.91
CA GLY A 97 9.64 15.12 0.18
C GLY A 97 8.48 15.12 1.18
N PHE A 98 7.69 14.04 1.27
CA PHE A 98 6.67 13.91 2.32
C PHE A 98 7.28 13.62 3.68
N ILE A 99 8.39 12.89 3.70
CA ILE A 99 9.14 12.58 4.91
C ILE A 99 10.62 12.86 4.67
N SER A 100 11.33 13.26 5.72
CA SER A 100 12.77 13.49 5.68
C SER A 100 13.42 12.98 6.95
N GLN A 101 14.62 12.43 6.82
CA GLN A 101 15.42 12.03 7.96
C GLN A 101 16.28 13.20 8.42
N ASN A 102 16.14 13.58 9.69
CA ASN A 102 17.00 14.58 10.30
C ASN A 102 18.46 14.06 10.35
N SER A 103 19.38 14.80 9.74
CA SER A 103 20.79 14.38 9.61
C SER A 103 21.54 14.27 10.94
N SER A 104 21.07 14.92 12.01
CA SER A 104 21.71 14.89 13.33
C SER A 104 21.11 13.83 14.26
N THR A 105 19.79 13.62 14.20
CA THR A 105 19.10 12.69 15.11
C THR A 105 18.74 11.35 14.47
N HIS A 106 18.94 11.20 13.16
CA HIS A 106 18.51 10.06 12.34
C HIS A 106 17.01 9.72 12.47
N ARG A 107 16.20 10.68 12.93
CA ARG A 107 14.76 10.50 13.10
C ARG A 107 14.04 10.93 11.84
N VAL A 108 13.11 10.11 11.40
CA VAL A 108 12.20 10.43 10.30
C VAL A 108 11.15 11.41 10.81
N GLN A 109 10.92 12.49 10.06
CA GLN A 109 9.95 13.51 10.35
C GLN A 109 9.09 13.74 9.11
N CYS A 110 7.78 13.89 9.30
CA CYS A 110 6.90 14.31 8.22
C CYS A 110 7.13 15.79 7.93
N ILE A 111 7.35 16.10 6.66
CA ILE A 111 7.48 17.48 6.23
C ILE A 111 6.06 18.03 6.05
N ARG A 112 5.66 18.97 6.91
CA ARG A 112 4.39 19.67 6.74
C ARG A 112 4.61 20.97 5.99
N SER A 113 3.84 21.13 4.92
CA SER A 113 3.75 22.40 4.25
C SER A 113 3.03 23.46 5.09
N SER A 114 3.56 24.68 5.07
CA SER A 114 2.87 25.86 5.59
C SER A 114 1.79 26.40 4.63
N ASN A 115 1.89 26.14 3.33
CA ASN A 115 0.87 26.53 2.33
C ASN A 115 0.87 25.59 1.11
N PHE A 116 -0.22 25.56 0.34
CA PHE A 116 -0.39 24.57 -0.75
C PHE A 116 0.78 24.52 -1.77
N TYR A 117 1.43 25.65 -2.03
CA TYR A 117 2.46 25.76 -3.09
C TYR A 117 3.88 25.45 -2.62
N ALA A 118 4.17 25.61 -1.32
CA ALA A 118 5.54 25.52 -0.80
C ALA A 118 6.17 24.13 -0.93
N HIS A 119 5.38 23.09 -1.24
CA HIS A 119 5.83 21.69 -1.37
C HIS A 119 5.41 21.08 -2.70
N ILE A 120 4.99 21.91 -3.67
CA ILE A 120 4.85 21.47 -5.05
C ILE A 120 6.26 21.39 -5.63
N VAL A 121 6.82 20.18 -5.64
CA VAL A 121 8.09 19.88 -6.29
C VAL A 121 7.75 19.22 -7.62
N CYS A 122 7.97 19.94 -8.72
CA CYS A 122 7.93 19.33 -10.05
C CYS A 122 9.23 18.55 -10.27
N PRO A 123 9.16 17.32 -10.80
CA PRO A 123 10.35 16.62 -11.29
C PRO A 123 11.04 17.39 -12.43
#